data_AF-A0A9D2PLD8-F1
#
_entry.id   AF-A0A9D2PLD8-F1
#
_cell.length_a   1.000
_cell.length_b   1.000
_cell.length_c   1.000
_cell.angle_alpha   90.00
_cell.angle_beta   90.00
_cell.angle_gamma   90.00
#
_symmetry.space_group_name_H-M   'P 1'
#
loop_
_entity.id
_entity.type
_entity.pdbx_description
1 polymer ?
#
loop_
_entity_poly.entity_id
_entity_poly.type
_entity_poly.pdbx_seq_one_letter_code
_entity_poly.pdbx_strand_id
1 'polypeptide(L)'
;AIRKGKEDAMKKLVSVARDENGSITHDFVGKFGSAEVLLKKAPEGTGVIAGGPARAVIELAGIKNIRTKCMGSRNKQNVVLATIAGLSQLKTPEEVAKLRGKSVEEIFA
;
A
#
# COMPACT_ATOMS: atom_id res chain seq x y z
N ALA A 1 2.10 27.43 -3.94
CA ALA A 1 1.58 26.06 -4.17
C ALA A 1 2.24 25.02 -3.26
N ILE A 2 3.57 24.91 -3.22
CA ILE A 2 4.29 23.87 -2.45
C ILE A 2 3.97 23.89 -0.95
N ARG A 3 4.03 25.05 -0.29
CA ARG A 3 3.71 25.18 1.15
C ARG A 3 2.31 24.67 1.49
N LYS A 4 1.30 25.11 0.72
CA LYS A 4 -0.10 24.67 0.87
C LYS A 4 -0.26 23.16 0.70
N GLY A 5 0.46 22.57 -0.26
CA GLY A 5 0.47 21.12 -0.45
C GLY A 5 1.07 20.36 0.74
N LYS A 6 2.17 20.88 1.31
CA LYS A 6 2.79 20.30 2.51
C LYS A 6 1.84 20.33 3.72
N GLU A 7 1.17 21.45 3.94
CA GLU A 7 0.21 21.62 5.04
C GLU A 7 -1.00 20.69 4.90
N ASP A 8 -1.50 20.48 3.69
CA ASP A 8 -2.61 19.54 3.43
C ASP A 8 -2.18 18.09 3.65
N ALA A 9 -0.98 17.71 3.20
CA ALA A 9 -0.43 16.36 3.38
C ALA A 9 -0.22 16.01 4.85
N MET A 10 0.25 16.96 5.67
CA MET A 10 0.42 16.76 7.12
C MET A 10 -0.88 16.43 7.85
N LYS A 11 -2.02 16.92 7.34
CA LYS A 11 -3.35 16.62 7.93
C LYS A 11 -3.88 15.24 7.52
N LYS A 12 -3.32 14.63 6.47
CA LYS A 12 -3.80 13.39 5.85
C LYS A 12 -2.74 12.28 5.97
N LEU A 13 -2.13 12.15 7.14
CA LEU A 13 -1.19 11.07 7.42
C LEU A 13 -1.95 9.74 7.53
N VAL A 14 -1.35 8.70 6.94
CA VAL A 14 -1.90 7.35 6.90
C VAL A 14 -0.88 6.41 7.50
N SER A 15 -1.32 5.53 8.40
CA SER A 15 -0.50 4.41 8.87
C SER A 15 -0.61 3.25 7.89
N VAL A 16 0.51 2.62 7.57
CA VAL A 16 0.57 1.51 6.61
C VAL A 16 1.04 0.26 7.34
N ALA A 17 0.21 -0.79 7.32
CA ALA A 17 0.57 -2.09 7.86
C ALA A 17 1.67 -2.74 7.00
N ARG A 18 2.73 -3.23 7.66
CA ARG A 18 3.87 -3.89 7.00
C ARG A 18 4.17 -5.20 7.71
N ASP A 19 4.70 -6.13 6.94
CA ASP A 19 5.19 -7.42 7.41
C ASP A 19 6.63 -7.30 7.93
N GLU A 20 7.12 -8.30 8.67
CA GLU A 20 8.46 -8.34 9.27
C GLU A 20 9.58 -8.24 8.21
N ASN A 21 9.32 -8.77 7.01
CA ASN A 21 10.18 -8.68 5.83
C ASN A 21 10.16 -7.29 5.14
N GLY A 22 9.50 -6.29 5.73
CA GLY A 22 9.35 -4.96 5.13
C GLY A 22 8.57 -4.97 3.81
N SER A 23 7.65 -5.93 3.66
CA SER A 23 6.70 -6.06 2.54
C SER A 23 5.27 -5.74 3.02
N ILE A 24 4.30 -5.72 2.10
CA ILE A 24 2.87 -5.67 2.43
C ILE A 24 2.38 -7.01 3.00
N THR A 25 1.30 -6.98 3.80
CA THR A 25 0.75 -8.16 4.50
C THR A 25 0.10 -9.16 3.55
N HIS A 26 -0.62 -8.69 2.54
CA HIS A 26 -1.30 -9.50 1.52
C HIS A 26 -1.41 -8.73 0.20
N ASP A 27 -1.76 -9.44 -0.88
CA ASP A 27 -1.98 -8.84 -2.19
C ASP A 27 -3.27 -8.01 -2.18
N PHE A 28 -3.21 -6.79 -2.71
CA PHE A 28 -4.34 -5.87 -2.72
C PHE A 28 -4.38 -5.03 -4.00
N VAL A 29 -5.58 -4.62 -4.44
CA VAL A 29 -5.74 -3.72 -5.58
C VAL A 29 -6.27 -2.38 -5.08
N GLY A 30 -5.42 -1.35 -5.09
CA GLY A 30 -5.81 0.02 -4.81
C GLY A 30 -6.50 0.65 -6.00
N LYS A 31 -7.63 1.33 -5.80
CA LYS A 31 -8.39 1.99 -6.86
C LYS A 31 -8.67 3.44 -6.50
N PHE A 32 -8.48 4.34 -7.46
CA PHE A 32 -8.89 5.73 -7.33
C PHE A 32 -9.29 6.30 -8.70
N GLY A 33 -10.56 6.69 -8.82
CA GLY A 33 -11.14 7.07 -10.11
C GLY A 33 -11.00 5.93 -11.13
N SER A 34 -10.36 6.22 -12.26
CA SER A 34 -10.07 5.27 -13.34
C SER A 34 -8.68 4.61 -13.26
N ALA A 35 -7.90 4.85 -12.20
CA ALA A 35 -6.60 4.22 -11.99
C ALA A 35 -6.72 3.06 -10.99
N GLU A 36 -6.07 1.96 -11.32
CA GLU A 36 -5.97 0.77 -10.47
C GLU A 36 -4.49 0.40 -10.31
N VAL A 37 -4.07 0.06 -9.09
CA VAL A 37 -2.69 -0.32 -8.78
C VAL A 37 -2.75 -1.64 -8.02
N LEU A 38 -2.24 -2.69 -8.65
CA LEU A 38 -1.99 -3.95 -7.97
C LEU A 38 -0.77 -3.78 -7.07
N LEU A 39 -0.94 -4.07 -5.80
CA LEU A 39 0.09 -4.16 -4.77
C LEU A 39 0.25 -5.65 -4.44
N LYS A 40 1.42 -6.21 -4.75
CA LYS A 40 1.71 -7.63 -4.56
C LYS A 40 2.85 -7.82 -3.58
N LYS A 41 2.63 -8.72 -2.62
CA LYS A 41 3.63 -9.14 -1.62
C LYS A 41 4.84 -9.72 -2.35
N ALA A 42 6.03 -9.41 -1.85
CA ALA A 42 7.27 -9.89 -2.41
C ALA A 42 8.16 -10.53 -1.33
N PRO A 43 8.94 -11.57 -1.69
CA PRO A 43 9.92 -12.16 -0.79
C PRO A 43 11.10 -11.19 -0.57
N GLU A 44 11.91 -11.50 0.45
CA GLU A 44 13.11 -10.73 0.78
C GLU A 44 14.05 -10.63 -0.42
N GLY A 45 14.74 -9.49 -0.55
CA GLY A 45 15.70 -9.25 -1.64
C GLY A 45 15.07 -8.86 -2.98
N THR A 46 13.73 -8.79 -3.10
CA THR A 46 13.07 -8.33 -4.32
C THR A 46 13.29 -6.83 -4.58
N GLY A 47 13.37 -6.03 -3.51
CA GLY A 47 13.42 -4.58 -3.63
C GLY A 47 12.06 -3.98 -4.06
N VAL A 48 12.09 -2.68 -4.38
CA VAL A 48 10.89 -1.93 -4.80
C VAL A 48 10.75 -1.96 -6.32
N ILE A 49 9.87 -2.82 -6.84
CA ILE A 49 9.54 -2.89 -8.26
C ILE A 49 8.22 -2.17 -8.49
N ALA A 50 8.31 -0.88 -8.80
CA ALA A 50 7.15 -0.01 -9.01
C ALA A 50 7.38 1.04 -10.09
N GLY A 51 6.28 1.48 -10.72
CA GLY A 51 6.30 2.62 -11.64
C GLY A 51 6.54 3.92 -10.88
N GLY A 52 7.16 4.93 -11.53
CA GLY A 52 7.62 6.17 -10.88
C GLY A 52 6.66 6.80 -9.87
N PRO A 53 5.36 7.03 -10.20
CA PRO A 53 4.42 7.63 -9.26
C PRO A 53 4.13 6.77 -8.02
N ALA A 54 3.99 5.44 -8.20
CA ALA A 54 3.77 4.51 -7.09
C ALA A 54 5.05 4.31 -6.26
N ARG A 55 6.22 4.24 -6.92
CA ARG A 55 7.53 4.09 -6.26
C ARG A 55 7.77 5.18 -5.23
N ALA A 56 7.54 6.45 -5.58
CA ALA A 56 7.72 7.56 -4.65
C ALA A 56 6.88 7.42 -3.38
N VAL A 57 5.64 6.94 -3.49
CA VAL A 57 4.76 6.70 -2.33
C VAL A 57 5.27 5.52 -1.50
N ILE A 58 5.66 4.43 -2.15
CA ILE A 58 6.09 3.18 -1.50
C ILE A 58 7.41 3.37 -0.74
N GLU A 59 8.35 4.11 -1.33
CA GLU A 59 9.64 4.43 -0.70
C GLU A 59 9.45 5.31 0.54
N LEU A 60 8.59 6.34 0.45
CA LEU A 60 8.22 7.17 1.60
C LEU A 60 7.45 6.36 2.66
N ALA A 61 6.64 5.40 2.22
CA ALA A 61 5.98 4.45 3.07
C ALA A 61 6.91 3.34 3.56
N GLY A 62 8.24 3.44 3.43
CA GLY A 62 9.22 2.56 4.08
C GLY A 62 9.11 1.06 3.73
N ILE A 63 8.45 0.72 2.62
CA ILE A 63 8.33 -0.66 2.13
C ILE A 63 9.57 -0.99 1.32
N LYS A 64 10.27 -2.05 1.68
CA LYS A 64 11.52 -2.47 1.03
C LYS A 64 11.27 -3.45 -0.11
N ASN A 65 10.28 -4.33 0.05
CA ASN A 65 10.02 -5.42 -0.88
C ASN A 65 8.58 -5.35 -1.37
N ILE A 66 8.36 -5.02 -2.64
CA ILE A 66 7.01 -5.02 -3.23
C ILE A 66 7.08 -5.10 -4.75
N ARG A 67 6.07 -5.74 -5.34
CA ARG A 67 5.82 -5.69 -6.78
C ARG A 67 4.53 -4.95 -7.02
N THR A 68 4.55 -4.00 -7.94
CA THR A 68 3.34 -3.27 -8.31
C THR A 68 3.11 -3.24 -9.79
N LYS A 69 1.83 -3.17 -10.18
CA LYS A 69 1.43 -2.97 -11.56
C LYS A 69 0.30 -1.95 -11.63
N CYS A 70 0.54 -0.86 -12.34
CA CYS A 70 -0.53 0.08 -12.69
C CYS A 70 -1.37 -0.50 -13.83
N MET A 71 -2.67 -0.51 -13.64
CA MET A 71 -3.70 -0.97 -14.55
C MET A 71 -4.72 0.16 -14.77
N GLY A 72 -5.35 0.20 -15.94
CA GLY A 72 -6.25 1.30 -16.31
C GLY A 72 -5.52 2.61 -16.60
N SER A 73 -5.94 3.69 -15.95
CA SER A 73 -5.43 5.05 -16.20
C SER A 73 -3.97 5.24 -15.77
N ARG A 74 -3.19 5.93 -16.62
CA ARG A 74 -1.77 6.26 -16.37
C ARG A 74 -1.57 7.68 -15.83
N ASN A 75 -2.65 8.37 -15.43
CA ASN A 75 -2.53 9.69 -14.83
C ASN A 75 -1.76 9.60 -13.50
N LYS A 76 -0.63 10.31 -13.41
CA LYS A 76 0.30 10.27 -12.26
C LYS A 76 -0.40 10.57 -10.94
N GLN A 77 -1.30 11.54 -10.90
CA GLN A 77 -2.00 11.93 -9.67
C GLN A 77 -2.93 10.82 -9.19
N ASN A 78 -3.70 10.22 -10.10
CA ASN A 78 -4.61 9.13 -9.76
C ASN A 78 -3.87 7.87 -9.34
N VAL A 79 -2.72 7.58 -9.96
CA VAL A 79 -1.87 6.44 -9.56
C VAL A 79 -1.33 6.63 -8.14
N VAL A 80 -0.88 7.84 -7.79
CA VAL A 80 -0.44 8.17 -6.41
C VAL A 80 -1.58 7.97 -5.43
N LEU A 81 -2.76 8.52 -5.73
CA LEU A 81 -3.93 8.40 -4.86
C LEU A 81 -4.45 6.96 -4.73
N ALA A 82 -4.44 6.18 -5.82
CA ALA A 82 -4.78 4.77 -5.80
C ALA A 82 -3.78 3.95 -4.97
N THR A 83 -2.50 4.29 -5.02
CA THR A 83 -1.46 3.64 -4.20
C THR A 83 -1.67 3.93 -2.72
N ILE A 84 -1.94 5.19 -2.36
CA ILE A 84 -2.24 5.58 -0.97
C ILE A 84 -3.49 4.86 -0.46
N ALA A 85 -4.57 4.85 -1.26
CA ALA A 85 -5.81 4.16 -0.92
C ALA A 85 -5.65 2.64 -0.81
N GLY A 86 -4.75 2.05 -1.59
CA GLY A 86 -4.42 0.62 -1.47
C GLY A 86 -3.68 0.33 -0.17
N LEU A 87 -2.65 1.13 0.14
CA LEU A 87 -1.86 0.96 1.36
C LEU A 87 -2.65 1.22 2.65
N SER A 88 -3.59 2.16 2.63
CA SER A 88 -4.44 2.47 3.79
C SER A 88 -5.45 1.37 4.14
N GLN A 89 -5.76 0.49 3.18
CA GLN A 89 -6.73 -0.60 3.35
C GLN A 89 -6.08 -1.93 3.71
N LEU A 90 -4.74 -1.98 3.76
CA LEU A 90 -4.03 -3.16 4.21
C LEU A 90 -4.33 -3.42 5.69
N LYS A 91 -4.85 -4.61 5.97
CA LYS A 91 -5.10 -5.11 7.31
C LYS A 91 -4.00 -6.07 7.73
N THR A 92 -3.67 -6.06 9.01
CA THR A 92 -2.82 -7.07 9.64
C THR A 92 -3.63 -8.35 9.92
N PRO A 93 -2.98 -9.53 9.98
CA PRO A 93 -3.65 -10.77 10.38
C PRO A 93 -4.31 -10.66 11.76
N GLU A 94 -3.70 -9.91 12.68
CA GLU A 94 -4.23 -9.66 14.03
C GLU A 94 -5.55 -8.88 14.00
N GLU A 95 -5.64 -7.84 13.17
CA GLU A 95 -6.89 -7.09 12.98
C GLU A 95 -7.99 -7.95 12.37
N VAL A 96 -7.62 -8.82 11.41
CA VAL A 96 -8.58 -9.74 10.78
C VAL A 96 -9.06 -10.81 11.78
N ALA A 97 -8.17 -11.32 12.64
CA ALA A 97 -8.50 -12.24 13.72
C ALA A 97 -9.51 -11.64 14.70
N LYS A 98 -9.25 -10.41 15.14
CA LYS A 98 -10.15 -9.66 16.03
C LYS A 98 -11.52 -9.39 15.39
N LEU A 99 -11.54 -9.04 14.10
CA LEU A 99 -12.78 -8.82 13.34
C LEU A 99 -13.62 -10.10 13.19
N ARG A 100 -12.95 -11.25 13.05
CA ARG A 100 -13.61 -12.55 12.84
C ARG A 100 -13.89 -13.31 14.15
N GLY A 101 -13.41 -12.82 15.29
CA GLY A 101 -13.58 -13.47 16.59
C GLY A 101 -12.88 -14.82 16.70
N LYS A 102 -11.80 -15.03 15.93
CA LYS A 102 -11.03 -16.28 15.87
C LYS A 102 -9.59 -16.06 16.33
N SER A 103 -8.93 -17.14 16.73
CA SER A 103 -7.51 -17.10 17.08
C SER A 103 -6.65 -16.94 15.82
N VAL A 104 -5.44 -16.36 15.96
CA VAL A 104 -4.53 -16.13 14.82
C VAL A 104 -4.18 -17.45 14.12
N GLU A 105 -4.02 -18.53 14.88
CA GLU A 105 -3.74 -19.89 14.37
C GLU A 105 -4.86 -20.44 13.48
N GLU A 106 -6.13 -20.12 13.75
CA GLU A 106 -7.28 -20.55 12.92
C GLU A 106 -7.42 -19.77 11.61
N ILE A 107 -6.65 -18.69 11.43
CA ILE A 107 -6.63 -17.88 10.19
C ILE A 107 -5.50 -18.31 9.26
N PHE A 108 -4.43 -18.90 9.81
CA PHE A 108 -3.34 -19.47 9.04
C PHE A 108 -3.52 -20.95 8.69
N ALA A 109 -4.47 -21.64 9.35
CA ALA A 109 -4.91 -23.01 9.02
C ALA A 109 -5.83 -23.05 7.79
#